data_AF-A0A3B9E7C1-F1
#
_entry.id   AF-A0A3B9E7C1-F1
#
_cell.length_a   1.000
_cell.length_b   1.000
_cell.length_c   1.000
_cell.angle_alpha   90.00
_cell.angle_beta   90.00
_cell.angle_gamma   90.00
#
_symmetry.space_group_name_H-M   'P 1'
#
loop_
_entity.id
_entity.type
_entity.pdbx_description
1 polymer ?
#
loop_
_entity_poly.entity_id
_entity_poly.type
_entity_poly.pdbx_seq_one_letter_code
_entity_poly.pdbx_strand_id
1 'polypeptide(L)'
;MVLPKHILEKLSAANSTEFDATPVGDGPYRVEEWVRGDRLVLAANPDFYKGKPALDRIVFKFFGDEASLMNALQNGSVDMTNDLSPQYALKVQGDPNLTSIEYPGRTYTFIGWNLNSPLFSDVSLRKAFALSIDQTALINDVLMGKGKPANGPFLPTSWAYDQGQKAQPYDPQQAKTLLAEMGWKDKNREGYLAKGPKQVLELNLLLAQGQPVQEATAVLIREQLKVVGVKVNLAVVDARTFIQRLRSGQYDAMLFSWKNDFKVDPTAVWHSAPEKGIYNFILKYSNSSVDSLIDVGLATLSRRKAKDIWVKFQQVVNTEMPATYLYVPDVVTIIYKGVKGPAQDARGPMASLDEWWIPAAQRRGEALASATPSAVVPPPPSQPVETAAPERGRPEKPTTAVTTKPQPIATRTEQPAPKPAAAPVVTPPKPAAVNPQDLLVAEAAPSAPAPVPEEAPAEPEIRPTEPEAVKIVSPSYPETARKAGITGRVYVKLLVGPDGKVKDAQVIRGIGYGCDEAATDAAYKAVFKPGTKNGKPADTYITIPYPFMK
;
A
#
# COMPACT_ATOMS: atom_id res chain seq x y z
N MET A 1 12.91 -1.26 11.33
CA MET A 1 13.77 -0.08 11.08
C MET A 1 14.37 0.33 12.41
N VAL A 2 15.69 0.46 12.48
CA VAL A 2 16.36 0.96 13.69
C VAL A 2 16.29 2.49 13.65
N LEU A 3 16.01 3.12 14.78
CA LEU A 3 15.94 4.58 14.91
C LEU A 3 17.09 5.10 15.80
N PRO A 4 17.68 6.27 15.49
CA PRO A 4 18.84 6.78 16.22
C PRO A 4 18.45 7.35 17.58
N LYS A 5 18.49 6.51 18.64
CA LYS A 5 18.17 6.90 20.03
C LYS A 5 18.88 8.19 20.46
N HIS A 6 20.19 8.30 20.18
CA HIS A 6 21.03 9.44 20.57
C HIS A 6 20.63 10.79 19.92
N ILE A 7 19.74 10.76 18.92
CA ILE A 7 19.11 11.93 18.29
C ILE A 7 17.70 12.10 18.87
N LEU A 8 16.88 11.04 18.79
CA LEU A 8 15.46 11.13 19.13
C LEU A 8 15.20 11.38 20.62
N GLU A 9 16.05 10.90 21.53
CA GLU A 9 15.89 11.13 22.97
C GLU A 9 16.04 12.62 23.36
N LYS A 10 16.64 13.43 22.48
CA LYS A 10 16.84 14.86 22.67
C LYS A 10 15.71 15.71 22.08
N LEU A 11 14.82 15.11 21.29
CA LEU A 11 13.70 15.78 20.66
C LEU A 11 12.45 15.64 21.53
N SER A 12 11.74 16.74 21.76
CA SER A 12 10.38 16.67 22.30
C SER A 12 9.42 16.17 21.21
N ALA A 13 8.26 15.66 21.59
CA ALA A 13 7.22 15.23 20.63
C ALA A 13 6.79 16.36 19.65
N ALA A 14 6.95 17.63 20.04
CA ALA A 14 6.69 18.78 19.18
C ALA A 14 7.81 19.06 18.15
N ASN A 15 9.03 18.54 18.39
CA ASN A 15 10.20 18.73 17.54
C ASN A 15 10.44 17.52 16.59
N SER A 16 9.51 16.56 16.51
CA SER A 16 9.62 15.44 15.56
C SER A 16 9.63 15.90 14.11
N THR A 17 9.03 17.07 13.82
CA THR A 17 8.96 17.67 12.49
C THR A 17 10.33 18.00 11.88
N GLU A 18 11.33 18.33 12.70
CA GLU A 18 12.71 18.57 12.26
C GLU A 18 13.38 17.25 11.83
N PHE A 19 13.19 16.19 12.61
CA PHE A 19 13.64 14.85 12.23
C PHE A 19 12.92 14.35 10.97
N ASP A 20 11.63 14.65 10.82
CA ASP A 20 10.86 14.27 9.63
C ASP A 20 11.28 15.05 8.37
N ALA A 21 11.91 16.21 8.51
CA ALA A 21 12.46 16.99 7.40
C ALA A 21 13.84 16.48 6.97
N THR A 22 14.67 16.08 7.93
CA THR A 22 16.03 15.55 7.69
C THR A 22 16.28 14.28 8.50
N PRO A 23 15.66 13.15 8.11
CA PRO A 23 15.76 11.92 8.89
C PRO A 23 17.17 11.34 8.81
N VAL A 24 17.65 10.87 9.97
CA VAL A 24 18.92 10.15 10.07
C VAL A 24 18.62 8.66 10.17
N GLY A 25 19.20 7.88 9.26
CA GLY A 25 19.08 6.43 9.19
C GLY A 25 20.38 5.75 8.81
N ASP A 26 20.36 4.42 8.78
CA ASP A 26 21.49 3.53 8.47
C ASP A 26 21.43 2.94 7.05
N GLY A 27 20.57 3.53 6.20
CA GLY A 27 20.32 3.06 4.85
C GLY A 27 21.42 3.38 3.83
N PRO A 28 21.29 2.85 2.59
CA PRO A 28 22.25 3.05 1.51
C PRO A 28 22.28 4.50 0.99
N TYR A 29 21.21 5.26 1.18
CA TYR A 29 21.14 6.67 0.81
C TYR A 29 20.64 7.50 2.00
N ARG A 30 21.09 8.75 2.07
CA ARG A 30 20.65 9.75 3.05
C ARG A 30 19.82 10.83 2.35
N VAL A 31 18.91 11.46 3.08
CA VAL A 31 18.18 12.64 2.56
C VAL A 31 19.16 13.79 2.35
N GLU A 32 19.23 14.31 1.13
CA GLU A 32 20.01 15.50 0.78
C GLU A 32 19.10 16.74 0.68
N GLU A 33 17.92 16.60 0.08
CA GLU A 33 16.93 17.68 -0.05
C GLU A 33 15.50 17.09 -0.09
N TRP A 34 14.53 17.74 0.56
CA TRP A 34 13.12 17.43 0.38
C TRP A 34 12.30 18.69 0.12
N VAL A 35 11.89 18.88 -1.14
CA VAL A 35 10.91 19.90 -1.54
C VAL A 35 9.52 19.25 -1.52
N ARG A 36 8.74 19.55 -0.49
CA ARG A 36 7.43 18.91 -0.26
C ARG A 36 6.52 19.09 -1.47
N GLY A 37 5.95 17.99 -1.97
CA GLY A 37 5.07 17.97 -3.13
C GLY A 37 5.76 18.05 -4.50
N ASP A 38 7.08 18.25 -4.55
CA ASP A 38 7.86 18.31 -5.80
C ASP A 38 8.86 17.16 -5.90
N ARG A 39 9.87 17.13 -5.02
CA ARG A 39 10.94 16.12 -5.07
C ARG A 39 11.57 15.78 -3.73
N LEU A 40 12.10 14.56 -3.63
CA LEU A 40 13.00 14.11 -2.56
C LEU A 40 14.30 13.62 -3.20
N VAL A 41 15.40 14.28 -2.88
CA VAL A 41 16.75 13.94 -3.34
C VAL A 41 17.46 13.16 -2.25
N LEU A 42 17.93 11.97 -2.60
CA LEU A 42 18.75 11.12 -1.74
C LEU A 42 20.16 11.05 -2.30
N ALA A 43 21.17 11.21 -1.43
CA ALA A 43 22.58 11.07 -1.78
C ALA A 43 23.15 9.75 -1.24
N ALA A 44 24.04 9.11 -1.99
CA ALA A 44 24.69 7.86 -1.60
C ALA A 44 25.39 8.01 -0.25
N ASN A 45 25.10 7.12 0.69
CA ASN A 45 25.75 7.07 1.99
C ASN A 45 27.15 6.41 1.83
N PRO A 46 28.26 7.16 1.96
CA PRO A 46 29.60 6.58 1.84
C PRO A 46 29.89 5.56 2.94
N ASP A 47 29.26 5.70 4.10
CA ASP A 47 29.48 4.88 5.30
C ASP A 47 28.46 3.74 5.43
N PHE A 48 27.74 3.42 4.35
CA PHE A 48 26.81 2.28 4.36
C PHE A 48 27.57 0.99 4.62
N TYR A 49 27.08 0.14 5.54
CA TYR A 49 27.80 -1.05 5.99
C TYR A 49 28.12 -2.09 4.90
N LYS A 50 27.40 -2.04 3.75
CA LYS A 50 27.69 -2.87 2.57
C LYS A 50 28.60 -2.19 1.53
N GLY A 51 29.13 -1.01 1.86
CA GLY A 51 29.86 -0.12 0.97
C GLY A 51 28.94 0.88 0.25
N LYS A 52 29.51 2.04 -0.12
CA LYS A 52 28.84 3.11 -0.86
C LYS A 52 28.08 2.56 -2.09
N PRO A 53 26.79 2.89 -2.31
CA PRO A 53 26.10 2.52 -3.54
C PRO A 53 26.73 3.13 -4.81
N ALA A 54 26.47 2.51 -5.97
CA ALA A 54 27.04 2.94 -7.23
C ALA A 54 26.38 4.19 -7.84
N LEU A 55 25.08 4.42 -7.59
CA LEU A 55 24.43 5.68 -7.97
C LEU A 55 24.77 6.75 -6.92
N ASP A 56 25.24 7.92 -7.35
CA ASP A 56 25.57 9.00 -6.42
C ASP A 56 24.33 9.66 -5.83
N ARG A 57 23.24 9.72 -6.61
CA ARG A 57 21.96 10.32 -6.21
C ARG A 57 20.77 9.53 -6.74
N ILE A 58 19.67 9.59 -5.99
CA ILE A 58 18.34 9.13 -6.40
C ILE A 58 17.37 10.28 -6.18
N VAL A 59 16.56 10.57 -7.19
CA VAL A 59 15.56 11.64 -7.11
C VAL A 59 14.17 11.02 -7.25
N PHE A 60 13.39 11.10 -6.18
CA PHE A 60 11.97 10.83 -6.23
C PHE A 60 11.25 12.11 -6.64
N LYS A 61 10.57 12.09 -7.79
CA LYS A 61 9.78 13.21 -8.30
C LYS A 61 8.29 12.86 -8.18
N PHE A 62 7.51 13.78 -7.64
CA PHE A 62 6.08 13.58 -7.42
C PHE A 62 5.29 14.15 -8.60
N PHE A 63 4.36 13.36 -9.13
CA PHE A 63 3.47 13.75 -10.23
C PHE A 63 2.02 13.70 -9.75
N GLY A 64 1.19 14.62 -10.24
CA GLY A 64 -0.23 14.68 -9.88
C GLY A 64 -1.09 13.61 -10.54
N ASP A 65 -0.59 13.00 -11.62
CA ASP A 65 -1.30 11.98 -12.40
C ASP A 65 -0.33 11.04 -13.13
N GLU A 66 -0.82 9.84 -13.45
CA GLU A 66 -0.04 8.78 -14.11
C GLU A 66 0.35 9.13 -15.56
N ALA A 67 -0.45 9.94 -16.27
CA ALA A 67 -0.16 10.28 -17.66
C ALA A 67 1.05 11.22 -17.74
N SER A 68 1.13 12.21 -16.85
CA SER A 68 2.30 13.08 -16.69
C SER A 68 3.56 12.30 -16.32
N LEU A 69 3.44 11.34 -15.39
CA LEU A 69 4.54 10.44 -15.04
C LEU A 69 5.00 9.57 -16.24
N MET A 70 4.05 8.99 -16.99
CA MET A 70 4.36 8.20 -18.17
C MET A 70 5.06 9.03 -19.26
N ASN A 71 4.61 10.26 -19.50
CA ASN A 71 5.27 11.17 -20.45
C ASN A 71 6.71 11.51 -20.02
N ALA A 72 6.94 11.74 -18.73
CA ALA A 72 8.27 11.97 -18.18
C ALA A 72 9.18 10.73 -18.25
N LEU A 73 8.61 9.52 -18.20
CA LEU A 73 9.37 8.30 -18.45
C LEU A 73 9.77 8.17 -19.93
N GLN A 74 8.83 8.45 -20.85
CA GLN A 74 9.05 8.34 -22.29
C GLN A 74 10.06 9.35 -22.83
N ASN A 75 10.06 10.58 -22.32
CA ASN A 75 11.04 11.61 -22.71
C ASN A 75 12.41 11.44 -22.02
N GLY A 76 12.49 10.54 -21.04
CA GLY A 76 13.71 10.21 -20.32
C GLY A 76 14.07 11.08 -19.12
N SER A 77 13.15 11.95 -18.67
CA SER A 77 13.22 12.68 -17.39
C SER A 77 12.96 11.79 -16.16
N VAL A 78 12.51 10.56 -16.35
CA VAL A 78 12.32 9.58 -15.28
C VAL A 78 12.95 8.27 -15.74
N ASP A 79 13.63 7.58 -14.82
CA ASP A 79 14.20 6.26 -15.08
C ASP A 79 13.27 5.13 -14.66
N MET A 80 12.38 5.35 -13.69
CA MET A 80 11.49 4.33 -13.16
C MET A 80 10.20 4.93 -12.60
N THR A 81 9.07 4.26 -12.82
CA THR A 81 7.79 4.57 -12.17
C THR A 81 7.58 3.73 -10.92
N ASN A 82 6.66 4.14 -10.05
CA ASN A 82 6.25 3.33 -8.91
C ASN A 82 4.75 3.07 -9.00
N ASP A 83 4.39 1.82 -9.31
CA ASP A 83 3.02 1.31 -9.34
C ASP A 83 2.07 2.12 -10.25
N LEU A 84 2.11 1.82 -11.55
CA LEU A 84 1.17 2.37 -12.53
C LEU A 84 -0.05 1.47 -12.73
N SER A 85 -1.15 2.08 -13.18
CA SER A 85 -2.31 1.32 -13.62
C SER A 85 -1.94 0.33 -14.76
N PRO A 86 -2.51 -0.89 -14.77
CA PRO A 86 -2.08 -1.99 -15.64
C PRO A 86 -1.98 -1.69 -17.15
N GLN A 87 -2.78 -0.75 -17.67
CA GLN A 87 -2.74 -0.34 -19.07
C GLN A 87 -1.39 0.21 -19.54
N TYR A 88 -0.59 0.77 -18.63
CA TYR A 88 0.69 1.35 -19.01
C TYR A 88 1.74 0.29 -19.36
N ALA A 89 1.65 -0.92 -18.79
CA ALA A 89 2.52 -2.02 -19.19
C ALA A 89 2.36 -2.37 -20.68
N LEU A 90 1.12 -2.33 -21.19
CA LEU A 90 0.83 -2.60 -22.61
C LEU A 90 1.42 -1.52 -23.51
N LYS A 91 1.48 -0.27 -23.05
CA LYS A 91 2.04 0.85 -23.82
C LYS A 91 3.55 0.76 -24.05
N VAL A 92 4.27 0.01 -23.21
CA VAL A 92 5.72 -0.18 -23.32
C VAL A 92 6.11 -1.56 -23.83
N GLN A 93 5.12 -2.38 -24.22
CA GLN A 93 5.40 -3.68 -24.82
C GLN A 93 6.12 -3.50 -26.15
N GLY A 94 7.34 -4.05 -26.25
CA GLY A 94 8.18 -3.91 -27.44
C GLY A 94 8.94 -2.58 -27.53
N ASP A 95 8.82 -1.69 -26.54
CA ASP A 95 9.61 -0.46 -26.51
C ASP A 95 11.12 -0.81 -26.44
N PRO A 96 11.99 -0.15 -27.22
CA PRO A 96 13.41 -0.46 -27.23
C PRO A 96 14.12 -0.08 -25.92
N ASN A 97 13.66 0.95 -25.22
CA ASN A 97 14.31 1.58 -24.07
C ASN A 97 13.66 1.26 -22.72
N LEU A 98 12.35 0.98 -22.71
CA LEU A 98 11.57 0.76 -21.50
C LEU A 98 11.15 -0.71 -21.36
N THR A 99 11.03 -1.18 -20.12
CA THR A 99 10.46 -2.50 -19.82
C THR A 99 9.55 -2.42 -18.61
N SER A 100 8.47 -3.21 -18.63
CA SER A 100 7.62 -3.44 -17.46
C SER A 100 8.27 -4.50 -16.57
N ILE A 101 8.28 -4.27 -15.26
CA ILE A 101 8.56 -5.25 -14.21
C ILE A 101 7.25 -5.40 -13.42
N GLU A 102 6.70 -6.61 -13.47
CA GLU A 102 5.42 -6.95 -12.86
C GLU A 102 5.67 -7.98 -11.78
N TYR A 103 5.13 -7.72 -10.58
CA TYR A 103 5.33 -8.60 -9.44
C TYR A 103 4.11 -8.59 -8.53
N PRO A 104 3.87 -9.68 -7.75
CA PRO A 104 2.71 -9.76 -6.89
C PRO A 104 2.65 -8.58 -5.94
N GLY A 105 1.54 -7.84 -5.99
CA GLY A 105 1.28 -6.77 -5.05
C GLY A 105 1.06 -7.29 -3.64
N ARG A 106 1.12 -6.35 -2.70
CA ARG A 106 0.93 -6.64 -1.27
C ARG A 106 -0.45 -6.26 -0.74
N THR A 107 -1.38 -6.01 -1.63
CA THR A 107 -2.68 -5.45 -1.29
C THR A 107 -3.77 -6.38 -1.77
N TYR A 108 -4.75 -6.71 -0.93
CA TYR A 108 -5.97 -7.35 -1.42
C TYR A 108 -7.09 -6.30 -1.47
N THR A 109 -7.88 -6.33 -2.54
CA THR A 109 -9.08 -5.50 -2.71
C THR A 109 -10.30 -6.31 -2.36
N PHE A 110 -11.23 -5.70 -1.64
CA PHE A 110 -12.42 -6.35 -1.11
C PHE A 110 -13.59 -5.36 -0.97
N ILE A 111 -14.80 -5.91 -0.93
CA ILE A 111 -15.98 -5.21 -0.44
C ILE A 111 -16.13 -5.53 1.04
N GLY A 112 -16.02 -4.53 1.92
CA GLY A 112 -16.30 -4.67 3.34
C GLY A 112 -17.76 -4.35 3.64
N TRP A 113 -18.47 -5.25 4.32
CA TRP A 113 -19.90 -5.10 4.61
C TRP A 113 -20.11 -4.44 5.98
N ASN A 114 -20.93 -3.38 6.06
CA ASN A 114 -21.29 -2.82 7.35
C ASN A 114 -22.30 -3.73 8.07
N LEU A 115 -21.86 -4.51 9.06
CA LEU A 115 -22.71 -5.47 9.76
C LEU A 115 -23.68 -4.81 10.75
N ASN A 116 -23.60 -3.48 10.95
CA ASN A 116 -24.67 -2.71 11.60
C ASN A 116 -25.89 -2.49 10.69
N SER A 117 -25.72 -2.58 9.37
CA SER A 117 -26.83 -2.38 8.44
C SER A 117 -27.79 -3.58 8.52
N PRO A 118 -29.11 -3.36 8.66
CA PRO A 118 -30.09 -4.44 8.67
C PRO A 118 -30.07 -5.33 7.42
N LEU A 119 -29.60 -4.80 6.28
CA LEU A 119 -29.46 -5.59 5.05
C LEU A 119 -28.29 -6.58 5.14
N PHE A 120 -27.17 -6.14 5.71
CA PHE A 120 -25.92 -6.90 5.71
C PHE A 120 -25.64 -7.60 7.03
N SER A 121 -26.56 -7.62 7.98
CA SER A 121 -26.47 -8.49 9.17
C SER A 121 -26.66 -9.97 8.80
N ASP A 122 -27.50 -10.28 7.80
CA ASP A 122 -27.71 -11.65 7.31
C ASP A 122 -26.61 -12.06 6.30
N VAL A 123 -25.93 -13.17 6.60
CA VAL A 123 -24.87 -13.72 5.74
C VAL A 123 -25.38 -14.16 4.37
N SER A 124 -26.66 -14.52 4.27
CA SER A 124 -27.30 -15.00 3.04
C SER A 124 -27.29 -13.91 1.95
N LEU A 125 -27.52 -12.64 2.34
CA LEU A 125 -27.45 -11.52 1.40
C LEU A 125 -26.02 -11.27 0.94
N ARG A 126 -25.06 -11.30 1.86
CA ARG A 126 -23.62 -11.16 1.55
C ARG A 126 -23.16 -12.27 0.59
N LYS A 127 -23.62 -13.51 0.81
CA LYS A 127 -23.35 -14.65 -0.07
C LYS A 127 -23.95 -14.48 -1.46
N ALA A 128 -25.21 -14.02 -1.56
CA ALA A 128 -25.84 -13.77 -2.86
C ALA A 128 -25.10 -12.68 -3.65
N PHE A 129 -24.66 -11.61 -2.99
CA PHE A 129 -23.89 -10.55 -3.65
C PHE A 129 -22.52 -11.06 -4.09
N ALA A 130 -21.84 -11.83 -3.23
CA ALA A 130 -20.54 -12.40 -3.55
C ALA A 130 -20.61 -13.43 -4.71
N LEU A 131 -21.71 -14.18 -4.85
CA LEU A 131 -21.96 -15.07 -6.00
C LEU A 131 -22.22 -14.31 -7.30
N SER A 132 -22.61 -13.05 -7.20
CA SER A 132 -22.91 -12.19 -8.36
C SER A 132 -21.67 -11.47 -8.90
N ILE A 133 -20.52 -11.60 -8.24
CA ILE A 133 -19.29 -10.90 -8.59
C ILE A 133 -18.31 -11.86 -9.26
N ASP A 134 -17.93 -11.56 -10.49
CA ASP A 134 -16.94 -12.34 -11.24
C ASP A 134 -15.53 -11.77 -11.02
N GLN A 135 -14.76 -12.42 -10.15
CA GLN A 135 -13.35 -12.07 -9.89
C GLN A 135 -12.48 -12.18 -11.14
N THR A 136 -12.79 -13.12 -12.04
CA THR A 136 -12.02 -13.33 -13.27
C THR A 136 -12.23 -12.17 -14.23
N ALA A 137 -13.48 -11.74 -14.40
CA ALA A 137 -13.80 -10.54 -15.19
C ALA A 137 -13.16 -9.28 -14.60
N LEU A 138 -13.16 -9.10 -13.27
CA LEU A 138 -12.46 -7.98 -12.63
C LEU A 138 -10.96 -7.98 -12.96
N ILE A 139 -10.31 -9.13 -12.85
CA ILE A 139 -8.87 -9.25 -13.13
C ILE A 139 -8.57 -9.01 -14.63
N ASN A 140 -9.38 -9.57 -15.52
CA ASN A 140 -9.13 -9.45 -16.96
C ASN A 140 -9.47 -8.06 -17.49
N ASP A 141 -10.63 -7.52 -17.13
CA ASP A 141 -11.18 -6.32 -17.74
C ASP A 141 -10.65 -5.04 -17.09
N VAL A 142 -10.40 -5.08 -15.77
CA VAL A 142 -9.87 -3.91 -15.02
C VAL A 142 -8.37 -4.00 -14.87
N LEU A 143 -7.83 -5.17 -14.51
CA LEU A 143 -6.39 -5.33 -14.27
C LEU A 143 -5.61 -5.83 -15.49
N MET A 144 -6.27 -6.06 -16.63
CA MET A 144 -5.61 -6.56 -17.85
C MET A 144 -4.82 -7.85 -17.60
N GLY A 145 -5.35 -8.72 -16.73
CA GLY A 145 -4.72 -9.98 -16.33
C GLY A 145 -3.62 -9.86 -15.27
N LYS A 146 -3.30 -8.65 -14.79
CA LYS A 146 -2.21 -8.37 -13.83
C LYS A 146 -2.69 -8.42 -12.40
N GLY A 147 -3.05 -9.62 -11.98
CA GLY A 147 -3.43 -9.89 -10.60
C GLY A 147 -3.85 -11.33 -10.39
N LYS A 148 -4.18 -11.64 -9.15
CA LYS A 148 -4.68 -12.96 -8.73
C LYS A 148 -5.99 -12.83 -7.95
N PRO A 149 -6.86 -13.85 -7.98
CA PRO A 149 -8.02 -13.87 -7.11
C PRO A 149 -7.62 -13.74 -5.64
N ALA A 150 -8.35 -12.92 -4.89
CA ALA A 150 -8.23 -12.88 -3.44
C ALA A 150 -9.34 -13.73 -2.84
N ASN A 151 -9.00 -14.68 -1.99
CA ASN A 151 -9.98 -15.58 -1.37
C ASN A 151 -10.14 -15.34 0.13
N GLY A 152 -9.30 -14.49 0.73
CA GLY A 152 -9.27 -14.24 2.15
C GLY A 152 -8.36 -13.07 2.53
N PRO A 153 -8.17 -12.86 3.85
CA PRO A 153 -7.41 -11.72 4.38
C PRO A 153 -5.89 -11.86 4.21
N PHE A 154 -5.38 -13.01 3.75
CA PHE A 154 -3.97 -13.21 3.45
C PHE A 154 -3.73 -13.34 1.94
N LEU A 155 -2.57 -12.84 1.51
CA LEU A 155 -2.16 -12.88 0.11
C LEU A 155 -1.70 -14.30 -0.27
N PRO A 156 -1.89 -14.75 -1.51
CA PRO A 156 -1.36 -16.05 -1.98
C PRO A 156 0.15 -16.23 -1.78
N THR A 157 0.91 -15.14 -1.77
CA THR A 157 2.37 -15.13 -1.51
C THR A 157 2.75 -15.25 -0.04
N SER A 158 1.79 -15.10 0.87
CA SER A 158 2.04 -15.22 2.31
C SER A 158 2.24 -16.67 2.72
N TRP A 159 3.23 -16.91 3.57
CA TRP A 159 3.41 -18.24 4.15
C TRP A 159 2.24 -18.68 5.03
N ALA A 160 1.41 -17.75 5.51
CA ALA A 160 0.22 -18.02 6.32
C ALA A 160 -1.03 -18.33 5.47
N TYR A 161 -1.01 -18.09 4.16
CA TYR A 161 -2.15 -18.27 3.24
C TYR A 161 -2.73 -19.70 3.19
N ASP A 162 -4.04 -19.86 3.38
CA ASP A 162 -4.67 -21.19 3.28
C ASP A 162 -4.69 -21.71 1.84
N GLN A 163 -3.86 -22.71 1.55
CA GLN A 163 -3.77 -23.31 0.20
C GLN A 163 -5.00 -24.16 -0.14
N GLY A 164 -5.80 -24.57 0.86
CA GLY A 164 -7.05 -25.32 0.66
C GLY A 164 -8.26 -24.42 0.42
N GLN A 165 -8.07 -23.10 0.44
CA GLN A 165 -9.13 -22.13 0.29
C GLN A 165 -9.72 -22.18 -1.11
N LYS A 166 -11.04 -22.34 -1.20
CA LYS A 166 -11.75 -22.38 -2.47
C LYS A 166 -11.86 -20.97 -3.04
N ALA A 167 -11.78 -20.86 -4.36
CA ALA A 167 -12.10 -19.63 -5.07
C ALA A 167 -13.54 -19.22 -4.77
N GLN A 168 -13.79 -17.92 -4.71
CA GLN A 168 -15.15 -17.38 -4.61
C GLN A 168 -15.93 -17.80 -5.86
N PRO A 169 -17.03 -18.57 -5.73
CA PRO A 169 -17.82 -18.98 -6.88
C PRO A 169 -18.53 -17.78 -7.50
N TYR A 170 -18.58 -17.76 -8.84
CA TYR A 170 -19.43 -16.85 -9.61
C TYR A 170 -20.61 -17.63 -10.18
N ASP A 171 -21.79 -17.41 -9.62
CA ASP A 171 -23.05 -18.02 -10.06
C ASP A 171 -24.21 -17.03 -9.86
N PRO A 172 -24.45 -16.13 -10.85
CA PRO A 172 -25.56 -15.19 -10.82
C PRO A 172 -26.93 -15.85 -10.74
N GLN A 173 -27.08 -17.10 -11.19
CA GLN A 173 -28.36 -17.81 -11.13
C GLN A 173 -28.64 -18.28 -9.71
N GLN A 174 -27.66 -18.87 -9.04
CA GLN A 174 -27.78 -19.20 -7.63
C GLN A 174 -27.99 -17.94 -6.77
N ALA A 175 -27.33 -16.83 -7.10
CA ALA A 175 -27.58 -15.54 -6.44
C ALA A 175 -29.05 -15.10 -6.56
N LYS A 176 -29.64 -15.16 -7.77
CA LYS A 176 -31.07 -14.86 -7.99
C LYS A 176 -31.98 -15.76 -7.16
N THR A 177 -31.69 -17.06 -7.09
CA THR A 177 -32.46 -18.01 -6.28
C THR A 177 -32.41 -17.64 -4.80
N LEU A 178 -31.21 -17.38 -4.25
CA LEU A 178 -31.07 -16.96 -2.85
C LEU A 178 -31.82 -15.64 -2.56
N LEU A 179 -31.72 -14.67 -3.47
CA LEU A 179 -32.45 -13.40 -3.34
C LEU A 179 -33.97 -13.61 -3.34
N ALA A 180 -34.47 -14.49 -4.21
CA ALA A 180 -35.89 -14.83 -4.29
C ALA A 180 -36.40 -15.56 -3.04
N GLU A 181 -35.62 -16.50 -2.48
CA GLU A 181 -35.90 -17.18 -1.21
C GLU A 181 -35.98 -16.19 -0.03
N MET A 182 -35.12 -15.17 -0.05
CA MET A 182 -35.19 -14.05 0.90
C MET A 182 -36.40 -13.14 0.67
N GLY A 183 -37.18 -13.32 -0.39
CA GLY A 183 -38.39 -12.56 -0.71
C GLY A 183 -38.16 -11.34 -1.62
N TRP A 184 -36.97 -11.18 -2.19
CA TRP A 184 -36.66 -10.14 -3.16
C TRP A 184 -37.16 -10.54 -4.56
N LYS A 185 -38.06 -9.76 -5.14
CA LYS A 185 -38.66 -10.06 -6.45
C LYS A 185 -38.73 -8.80 -7.30
N ASP A 186 -38.56 -8.93 -8.61
CA ASP A 186 -38.84 -7.83 -9.54
C ASP A 186 -40.35 -7.68 -9.68
N LYS A 187 -40.94 -6.80 -8.87
CA LYS A 187 -42.40 -6.58 -8.83
C LYS A 187 -42.87 -5.56 -9.86
N ASN A 188 -41.99 -4.65 -10.28
CA ASN A 188 -42.36 -3.51 -11.11
C ASN A 188 -41.88 -3.64 -12.57
N ARG A 189 -41.12 -4.71 -12.90
CA ARG A 189 -40.45 -4.91 -14.20
C ARG A 189 -39.49 -3.79 -14.55
N GLU A 190 -38.95 -3.12 -13.54
CA GLU A 190 -37.96 -2.05 -13.67
C GLU A 190 -36.53 -2.62 -13.66
N GLY A 191 -36.38 -3.95 -13.56
CA GLY A 191 -35.10 -4.63 -13.54
C GLY A 191 -34.41 -4.64 -12.18
N TYR A 192 -35.07 -4.13 -11.13
CA TYR A 192 -34.56 -4.16 -9.75
C TYR A 192 -35.49 -4.92 -8.81
N LEU A 193 -34.91 -5.72 -7.92
CA LEU A 193 -35.66 -6.49 -6.94
C LEU A 193 -36.18 -5.61 -5.82
N ALA A 194 -37.37 -5.93 -5.30
CA ALA A 194 -37.99 -5.21 -4.20
C ALA A 194 -38.74 -6.12 -3.22
N LYS A 195 -38.80 -5.70 -1.96
CA LYS A 195 -39.68 -6.23 -0.91
C LYS A 195 -40.86 -5.29 -0.69
N GLY A 196 -42.01 -5.67 -1.24
CA GLY A 196 -43.20 -4.79 -1.20
C GLY A 196 -43.05 -3.59 -2.14
N PRO A 197 -43.93 -2.57 -2.03
CA PRO A 197 -44.02 -1.48 -3.01
C PRO A 197 -42.95 -0.38 -2.86
N LYS A 198 -42.17 -0.36 -1.77
CA LYS A 198 -41.27 0.77 -1.46
C LYS A 198 -39.82 0.40 -1.14
N GLN A 199 -39.50 -0.89 -0.98
CA GLN A 199 -38.16 -1.31 -0.58
C GLN A 199 -37.45 -1.96 -1.76
N VAL A 200 -36.81 -1.15 -2.61
CA VAL A 200 -35.89 -1.65 -3.65
C VAL A 200 -34.62 -2.17 -2.97
N LEU A 201 -34.03 -3.24 -3.50
CA LEU A 201 -32.75 -3.74 -3.05
C LEU A 201 -31.64 -2.85 -3.58
N GLU A 202 -31.22 -1.90 -2.75
CA GLU A 202 -30.17 -0.95 -3.06
C GLU A 202 -28.90 -1.20 -2.24
N LEU A 203 -27.75 -0.95 -2.85
CA LEU A 203 -26.43 -0.98 -2.23
C LEU A 203 -25.73 0.36 -2.44
N ASN A 204 -25.46 1.10 -1.36
CA ASN A 204 -24.60 2.27 -1.42
C ASN A 204 -23.13 1.85 -1.22
N LEU A 205 -22.38 1.76 -2.32
CA LEU A 205 -20.97 1.36 -2.30
C LEU A 205 -20.08 2.59 -2.18
N LEU A 206 -19.44 2.75 -1.02
CA LEU A 206 -18.51 3.84 -0.70
C LEU A 206 -17.11 3.53 -1.25
N LEU A 207 -16.48 4.51 -1.91
CA LEU A 207 -15.10 4.44 -2.36
C LEU A 207 -14.42 5.82 -2.35
N ALA A 208 -13.11 5.83 -2.25
CA ALA A 208 -12.32 7.06 -2.33
C ALA A 208 -12.11 7.47 -3.79
N GLN A 209 -12.17 8.77 -4.06
CA GLN A 209 -11.84 9.37 -5.35
C GLN A 209 -10.33 9.31 -5.63
N GLY A 210 -9.96 9.28 -6.92
CA GLY A 210 -8.58 9.40 -7.37
C GLY A 210 -7.86 8.05 -7.44
N GLN A 211 -8.64 6.96 -7.48
CA GLN A 211 -8.15 5.59 -7.55
C GLN A 211 -8.73 4.93 -8.82
N PRO A 212 -8.14 5.16 -10.01
CA PRO A 212 -8.74 4.75 -11.29
C PRO A 212 -9.11 3.26 -11.36
N VAL A 213 -8.24 2.39 -10.84
CA VAL A 213 -8.47 0.94 -10.78
C VAL A 213 -9.65 0.56 -9.87
N GLN A 214 -9.81 1.22 -8.72
CA GLN A 214 -10.94 0.97 -7.83
C GLN A 214 -12.24 1.55 -8.40
N GLU A 215 -12.19 2.72 -9.03
CA GLU A 215 -13.34 3.34 -9.68
C GLU A 215 -13.87 2.46 -10.83
N ALA A 216 -12.98 1.94 -11.68
CA ALA A 216 -13.33 0.98 -12.74
C ALA A 216 -13.89 -0.33 -12.17
N THR A 217 -13.30 -0.84 -11.08
CA THR A 217 -13.78 -2.02 -10.35
C THR A 217 -15.21 -1.82 -9.83
N ALA A 218 -15.50 -0.65 -9.23
CA ALA A 218 -16.82 -0.32 -8.71
C ALA A 218 -17.89 -0.22 -9.82
N VAL A 219 -17.53 0.31 -10.98
CA VAL A 219 -18.40 0.35 -12.15
C VAL A 219 -18.72 -1.07 -12.62
N LEU A 220 -17.72 -1.94 -12.76
CA LEU A 220 -17.96 -3.33 -13.19
C LEU A 220 -18.80 -4.11 -12.17
N ILE A 221 -18.55 -3.93 -10.87
CA ILE A 221 -19.38 -4.51 -9.80
C ILE A 221 -20.84 -4.04 -9.92
N ARG A 222 -21.09 -2.75 -10.16
CA ARG A 222 -22.45 -2.22 -10.36
C ARG A 222 -23.13 -2.92 -11.53
N GLU A 223 -22.45 -3.10 -12.66
CA GLU A 223 -23.04 -3.77 -13.82
C GLU A 223 -23.32 -5.25 -13.54
N GLN A 224 -22.41 -5.97 -12.86
CA GLN A 224 -22.60 -7.36 -12.48
C GLN A 224 -23.78 -7.54 -11.50
N LEU A 225 -23.89 -6.68 -10.48
CA LEU A 225 -24.99 -6.70 -9.52
C LEU A 225 -26.34 -6.30 -10.13
N LYS A 226 -26.34 -5.45 -11.16
CA LYS A 226 -27.55 -5.11 -11.92
C LYS A 226 -28.14 -6.33 -12.63
N VAL A 227 -27.33 -7.29 -13.09
CA VAL A 227 -27.81 -8.53 -13.73
C VAL A 227 -28.67 -9.39 -12.80
N VAL A 228 -28.45 -9.31 -11.49
CA VAL A 228 -29.25 -9.98 -10.46
C VAL A 228 -30.32 -9.07 -9.84
N GLY A 229 -30.50 -7.87 -10.39
CA GLY A 229 -31.54 -6.92 -9.98
C GLY A 229 -31.21 -6.13 -8.72
N VAL A 230 -29.93 -5.96 -8.37
CA VAL A 230 -29.50 -5.08 -7.27
C VAL A 230 -29.17 -3.70 -7.86
N LYS A 231 -29.70 -2.63 -7.26
CA LYS A 231 -29.37 -1.26 -7.63
C LYS A 231 -28.15 -0.79 -6.83
N VAL A 232 -27.03 -0.55 -7.49
CA VAL A 232 -25.82 -0.05 -6.81
C VAL A 232 -25.63 1.44 -7.06
N ASN A 233 -25.59 2.21 -5.97
CA ASN A 233 -25.25 3.63 -5.98
C ASN A 233 -23.78 3.77 -5.58
N LEU A 234 -22.96 4.34 -6.47
CA LEU A 234 -21.54 4.58 -6.18
C LEU A 234 -21.37 5.91 -5.45
N ALA A 235 -20.92 5.87 -4.21
CA ALA A 235 -20.64 7.04 -3.39
C ALA A 235 -19.13 7.35 -3.40
N VAL A 236 -18.68 8.04 -4.44
CA VAL A 236 -17.28 8.46 -4.58
C VAL A 236 -17.06 9.75 -3.78
N VAL A 237 -16.13 9.74 -2.82
CA VAL A 237 -15.84 10.90 -1.95
C VAL A 237 -14.33 11.11 -1.81
N ASP A 238 -13.90 12.29 -1.36
CA ASP A 238 -12.48 12.52 -1.08
C ASP A 238 -11.97 11.64 0.08
N ALA A 239 -10.65 11.45 0.14
CA ALA A 239 -10.00 10.54 1.09
C ALA A 239 -10.34 10.82 2.55
N ARG A 240 -10.47 12.10 2.95
CA ARG A 240 -10.75 12.47 4.34
C ARG A 240 -12.20 12.12 4.68
N THR A 241 -13.14 12.47 3.81
CA THR A 241 -14.55 12.11 3.99
C THR A 241 -14.76 10.60 3.93
N PHE A 242 -14.02 9.88 3.08
CA PHE A 242 -14.04 8.41 3.04
C PHE A 242 -13.73 7.81 4.42
N ILE A 243 -12.58 8.16 5.01
CA ILE A 243 -12.18 7.65 6.33
C ILE A 243 -13.15 8.08 7.44
N GLN A 244 -13.65 9.32 7.41
CA GLN A 244 -14.65 9.78 8.37
C GLN A 244 -15.94 8.94 8.30
N ARG A 245 -16.42 8.62 7.09
CA ARG A 245 -17.62 7.79 6.90
C ARG A 245 -17.38 6.35 7.35
N LEU A 246 -16.19 5.79 7.12
CA LEU A 246 -15.83 4.47 7.64
C LEU A 246 -15.89 4.42 9.17
N ARG A 247 -15.27 5.40 9.85
CA ARG A 247 -15.25 5.47 11.32
C ARG A 247 -16.64 5.71 11.92
N SER A 248 -17.47 6.52 11.26
CA SER A 248 -18.82 6.86 11.75
C SER A 248 -19.89 5.85 11.32
N GLY A 249 -19.58 4.87 10.48
CA GLY A 249 -20.53 3.87 10.00
C GLY A 249 -21.54 4.36 8.98
N GLN A 250 -21.26 5.49 8.31
CA GLN A 250 -22.15 6.08 7.32
C GLN A 250 -21.96 5.46 5.93
N TYR A 251 -22.08 4.14 5.82
CA TYR A 251 -21.99 3.39 4.56
C TYR A 251 -22.68 2.03 4.69
N ASP A 252 -23.11 1.47 3.57
CA ASP A 252 -23.66 0.10 3.51
C ASP A 252 -22.54 -0.91 3.26
N ALA A 253 -21.72 -0.63 2.25
CA ALA A 253 -20.49 -1.35 1.98
C ALA A 253 -19.39 -0.39 1.52
N MET A 254 -18.14 -0.80 1.71
CA MET A 254 -16.96 -0.08 1.24
C MET A 254 -16.23 -0.93 0.20
N LEU A 255 -15.83 -0.33 -0.92
CA LEU A 255 -14.78 -0.90 -1.76
C LEU A 255 -13.45 -0.38 -1.22
N PHE A 256 -12.62 -1.29 -0.72
CA PHE A 256 -11.37 -0.92 -0.08
C PHE A 256 -10.27 -1.92 -0.40
N SER A 257 -9.03 -1.49 -0.18
CA SER A 257 -7.86 -2.35 -0.36
C SER A 257 -6.99 -2.28 0.89
N TRP A 258 -6.54 -3.44 1.37
CA TRP A 258 -5.69 -3.53 2.56
C TRP A 258 -4.31 -4.09 2.21
N LYS A 259 -3.26 -3.43 2.69
CA LYS A 259 -1.86 -3.83 2.45
C LYS A 259 -1.39 -4.76 3.57
N ASN A 260 -1.05 -6.00 3.20
CA ASN A 260 -0.44 -6.95 4.11
C ASN A 260 1.06 -6.72 4.26
N ASP A 261 1.56 -6.93 5.47
CA ASP A 261 2.99 -7.01 5.72
C ASP A 261 3.57 -8.41 5.52
N PHE A 262 4.89 -8.47 5.32
CA PHE A 262 5.61 -9.75 5.32
C PHE A 262 5.52 -10.42 6.70
N LYS A 263 5.46 -9.59 7.76
CA LYS A 263 5.01 -10.04 9.09
C LYS A 263 3.50 -10.26 9.05
N VAL A 264 3.07 -11.45 9.45
CA VAL A 264 1.65 -11.78 9.57
C VAL A 264 1.13 -11.20 10.88
N ASP A 265 0.30 -10.17 10.77
CA ASP A 265 -0.32 -9.50 11.91
C ASP A 265 -1.67 -8.89 11.49
N PRO A 266 -2.77 -9.65 11.57
CA PRO A 266 -4.10 -9.17 11.18
C PRO A 266 -4.78 -8.31 12.25
N THR A 267 -4.14 -8.07 13.40
CA THR A 267 -4.74 -7.47 14.61
C THR A 267 -5.47 -6.16 14.31
N ALA A 268 -4.80 -5.24 13.62
CA ALA A 268 -5.32 -3.90 13.41
C ALA A 268 -6.64 -3.86 12.62
N VAL A 269 -6.90 -4.88 11.79
CA VAL A 269 -8.09 -4.95 10.94
C VAL A 269 -9.16 -5.87 11.52
N TRP A 270 -8.76 -6.95 12.17
CA TRP A 270 -9.66 -8.07 12.46
C TRP A 270 -9.94 -8.29 13.95
N HIS A 271 -9.13 -7.72 14.84
CA HIS A 271 -9.37 -7.84 16.28
C HIS A 271 -10.59 -6.98 16.68
N SER A 272 -11.45 -7.51 17.54
CA SER A 272 -12.70 -6.83 17.96
C SER A 272 -12.47 -5.70 18.96
N ALA A 273 -11.47 -5.83 19.83
CA ALA A 273 -11.13 -4.82 20.83
C ALA A 273 -10.66 -3.50 20.16
N PRO A 274 -11.30 -2.34 20.45
CA PRO A 274 -11.06 -1.07 19.74
C PRO A 274 -9.62 -0.56 19.79
N GLU A 275 -8.90 -0.84 20.88
CA GLU A 275 -7.50 -0.44 21.09
C GLU A 275 -6.51 -1.26 20.26
N LYS A 276 -6.90 -2.48 19.87
CA LYS A 276 -6.11 -3.37 19.01
C LYS A 276 -6.55 -3.24 17.55
N GLY A 277 -7.85 -3.39 17.29
CA GLY A 277 -8.50 -3.35 15.99
C GLY A 277 -8.81 -1.94 15.50
N ILE A 278 -7.82 -1.04 15.55
CA ILE A 278 -7.98 0.39 15.23
C ILE A 278 -8.48 0.67 13.81
N TYR A 279 -8.34 -0.30 12.91
CA TYR A 279 -8.80 -0.28 11.51
C TYR A 279 -9.84 -1.36 11.22
N ASN A 280 -10.53 -1.87 12.24
CA ASN A 280 -11.69 -2.72 12.06
C ASN A 280 -12.89 -1.88 11.56
N PHE A 281 -12.80 -1.49 10.29
CA PHE A 281 -13.83 -0.75 9.56
C PHE A 281 -14.93 -1.67 9.04
N ILE A 282 -14.94 -2.95 9.37
CA ILE A 282 -16.12 -3.81 9.14
C ILE A 282 -16.93 -3.74 10.41
N LEU A 283 -17.68 -2.65 10.57
CA LEU A 283 -18.33 -2.33 11.84
C LEU A 283 -19.20 -3.48 12.33
N LYS A 284 -19.16 -3.69 13.66
CA LYS A 284 -19.76 -4.81 14.38
C LYS A 284 -19.19 -6.20 14.08
N TYR A 285 -18.16 -6.32 13.24
CA TYR A 285 -17.44 -7.58 13.18
C TYR A 285 -16.67 -7.81 14.47
N SER A 286 -17.16 -8.76 15.27
CA SER A 286 -16.60 -9.15 16.56
C SER A 286 -16.78 -10.64 16.73
N ASN A 287 -15.68 -11.38 16.78
CA ASN A 287 -15.69 -12.83 16.94
C ASN A 287 -14.57 -13.23 17.90
N SER A 288 -14.94 -13.74 19.08
CA SER A 288 -13.98 -14.14 20.12
C SER A 288 -13.05 -15.28 19.69
N SER A 289 -13.50 -16.16 18.79
CA SER A 289 -12.63 -17.19 18.21
C SER A 289 -11.60 -16.56 17.27
N VAL A 290 -11.98 -15.54 16.50
CA VAL A 290 -11.03 -14.78 15.67
C VAL A 290 -10.02 -14.06 16.54
N ASP A 291 -10.46 -13.33 17.57
CA ASP A 291 -9.56 -12.65 18.51
C ASP A 291 -8.56 -13.62 19.14
N SER A 292 -9.05 -14.77 19.62
CA SER A 292 -8.21 -15.81 20.21
C SER A 292 -7.20 -16.39 19.20
N LEU A 293 -7.61 -16.64 17.96
CA LEU A 293 -6.71 -17.14 16.91
C LEU A 293 -5.62 -16.11 16.56
N ILE A 294 -5.94 -14.82 16.57
CA ILE A 294 -4.97 -13.75 16.37
C ILE A 294 -3.96 -13.73 17.52
N ASP A 295 -4.43 -13.65 18.77
CA ASP A 295 -3.57 -13.56 19.95
C ASP A 295 -2.65 -14.80 20.08
N VAL A 296 -3.20 -16.01 19.92
CA VAL A 296 -2.43 -17.26 19.98
C VAL A 296 -1.49 -17.38 18.77
N GLY A 297 -1.93 -17.00 17.58
CA GLY A 297 -1.12 -17.04 16.36
C GLY A 297 0.12 -16.15 16.45
N LEU A 298 -0.01 -14.96 17.03
CA LEU A 298 1.09 -14.03 17.27
C LEU A 298 2.05 -14.49 18.37
N ALA A 299 1.55 -15.15 19.41
CA ALA A 299 2.38 -15.72 20.48
C ALA A 299 3.11 -17.01 20.08
N THR A 300 2.70 -17.67 18.98
CA THR A 300 3.25 -18.97 18.57
C THR A 300 4.58 -18.82 17.82
N LEU A 301 5.68 -19.24 18.46
CA LEU A 301 7.02 -19.20 17.87
C LEU A 301 7.25 -20.20 16.73
N SER A 302 6.56 -21.34 16.75
CA SER A 302 6.69 -22.36 15.70
C SER A 302 5.88 -21.95 14.47
N ARG A 303 6.57 -21.60 13.39
CA ARG A 303 5.94 -21.22 12.11
C ARG A 303 4.97 -22.28 11.56
N ARG A 304 5.25 -23.57 11.77
CA ARG A 304 4.36 -24.67 11.36
C ARG A 304 3.07 -24.68 12.18
N LYS A 305 3.16 -24.55 13.51
CA LYS A 305 1.95 -24.49 14.36
C LYS A 305 1.15 -23.20 14.12
N ALA A 306 1.84 -22.07 13.96
CA ALA A 306 1.23 -20.79 13.61
C ALA A 306 0.47 -20.88 12.28
N LYS A 307 1.01 -21.61 11.29
CA LYS A 307 0.34 -21.85 10.02
C LYS A 307 -1.04 -22.49 10.19
N ASP A 308 -1.17 -23.51 11.02
CA ASP A 308 -2.45 -24.18 11.25
C ASP A 308 -3.48 -23.25 11.91
N ILE A 309 -3.02 -22.37 12.81
CA ILE A 309 -3.84 -21.33 13.44
C ILE A 309 -4.32 -20.32 12.39
N TRP A 310 -3.41 -19.87 11.53
CA TRP A 310 -3.73 -18.92 10.46
C TRP A 310 -4.68 -19.48 9.41
N VAL A 311 -4.61 -20.78 9.11
CA VAL A 311 -5.58 -21.47 8.26
C VAL A 311 -6.97 -21.43 8.91
N LYS A 312 -7.09 -21.77 10.20
CA LYS A 312 -8.36 -21.68 10.93
C LYS A 312 -8.91 -20.26 10.99
N PHE A 313 -8.05 -19.26 11.22
CA PHE A 313 -8.44 -17.85 11.21
C PHE A 313 -9.11 -17.47 9.87
N GLN A 314 -8.47 -17.80 8.75
CA GLN A 314 -9.03 -17.54 7.43
C GLN A 314 -10.37 -18.27 7.24
N GLN A 315 -10.46 -19.55 7.64
CA GLN A 315 -11.70 -20.32 7.52
C GLN A 315 -12.87 -19.71 8.28
N VAL A 316 -12.66 -19.28 9.53
CA VAL A 316 -13.70 -18.61 10.34
C VAL A 316 -14.12 -17.31 9.69
N VAL A 317 -13.17 -16.43 9.35
CA VAL A 317 -13.44 -15.13 8.71
C VAL A 317 -14.23 -15.33 7.42
N ASN A 318 -13.82 -16.24 6.53
CA ASN A 318 -14.52 -16.44 5.26
C ASN A 318 -15.89 -17.07 5.43
N THR A 319 -16.08 -17.94 6.42
CA THR A 319 -17.41 -18.55 6.68
C THR A 319 -18.42 -17.49 7.10
N GLU A 320 -17.98 -16.50 7.88
CA GLU A 320 -18.82 -15.39 8.31
C GLU A 320 -19.00 -14.32 7.21
N MET A 321 -18.19 -14.34 6.15
CA MET A 321 -18.23 -13.38 5.04
C MET A 321 -18.39 -11.90 5.46
N PRO A 322 -17.59 -11.38 6.42
CA PRO A 322 -17.58 -9.94 6.75
C PRO A 322 -17.08 -9.09 5.58
N ALA A 323 -16.34 -9.70 4.67
CA ALA A 323 -15.85 -9.12 3.44
C ALA A 323 -16.06 -10.08 2.26
N THR A 324 -16.29 -9.52 1.07
CA THR A 324 -16.17 -10.22 -0.20
C THR A 324 -14.85 -9.83 -0.84
N TYR A 325 -13.89 -10.75 -0.83
CA TYR A 325 -12.58 -10.55 -1.44
C TYR A 325 -12.71 -10.56 -2.97
N LEU A 326 -11.92 -9.73 -3.65
CA LEU A 326 -11.98 -9.56 -5.10
C LEU A 326 -10.69 -10.06 -5.75
N TYR A 327 -9.59 -9.34 -5.54
CA TYR A 327 -8.33 -9.63 -6.19
C TYR A 327 -7.14 -9.06 -5.39
N VAL A 328 -5.96 -9.59 -5.68
CA VAL A 328 -4.65 -9.03 -5.35
C VAL A 328 -4.08 -8.50 -6.66
N PRO A 329 -3.96 -7.18 -6.87
CA PRO A 329 -3.36 -6.65 -8.09
C PRO A 329 -1.85 -6.88 -8.05
N ASP A 330 -1.26 -7.11 -9.22
CA ASP A 330 0.20 -7.02 -9.37
C ASP A 330 0.60 -5.55 -9.38
N VAL A 331 1.82 -5.26 -8.89
CA VAL A 331 2.41 -3.93 -9.02
C VAL A 331 3.08 -3.84 -10.38
N VAL A 332 2.79 -2.74 -11.11
CA VAL A 332 3.37 -2.49 -12.43
C VAL A 332 4.38 -1.35 -12.34
N THR A 333 5.65 -1.71 -12.43
CA THR A 333 6.75 -0.74 -12.47
C THR A 333 7.34 -0.72 -13.87
N ILE A 334 7.38 0.46 -14.51
CA ILE A 334 8.05 0.61 -15.79
C ILE A 334 9.41 1.25 -15.54
N ILE A 335 10.46 0.66 -16.12
CA ILE A 335 11.83 1.07 -15.89
C ILE A 335 12.61 1.20 -17.21
N TYR A 336 13.51 2.17 -17.24
CA TYR A 336 14.52 2.31 -18.26
C TYR A 336 15.47 1.10 -18.22
N LYS A 337 15.60 0.39 -19.35
CA LYS A 337 16.42 -0.82 -19.47
C LYS A 337 17.90 -0.60 -19.15
N GLY A 338 18.37 0.64 -19.19
CA GLY A 338 19.74 0.97 -18.79
C GLY A 338 20.00 0.87 -17.29
N VAL A 339 18.96 0.91 -16.46
CA VAL A 339 19.07 0.64 -15.01
C VAL A 339 19.28 -0.85 -14.79
N LYS A 340 20.40 -1.19 -14.14
CA LYS A 340 20.81 -2.57 -13.82
C LYS A 340 20.86 -2.76 -12.31
N GLY A 341 20.63 -3.98 -11.84
CA GLY A 341 20.56 -4.30 -10.41
C GLY A 341 19.18 -4.33 -9.72
N PRO A 342 18.06 -3.83 -10.31
CA PRO A 342 16.74 -4.00 -9.71
C PRO A 342 16.38 -5.45 -9.38
N ALA A 343 15.81 -5.65 -8.18
CA ALA A 343 15.34 -6.94 -7.71
C ALA A 343 14.09 -7.38 -8.49
N GLN A 344 13.98 -8.69 -8.72
CA GLN A 344 12.85 -9.31 -9.41
C GLN A 344 12.12 -10.28 -8.48
N ASP A 345 11.84 -9.83 -7.25
CA ASP A 345 11.09 -10.59 -6.25
C ASP A 345 9.90 -9.77 -5.73
N ALA A 346 9.06 -10.39 -4.89
CA ALA A 346 7.81 -9.81 -4.39
C ALA A 346 7.99 -8.55 -3.51
N ARG A 347 9.22 -8.17 -3.15
CA ARG A 347 9.52 -6.89 -2.47
C ARG A 347 9.58 -5.72 -3.45
N GLY A 348 9.70 -6.01 -4.74
CA GLY A 348 9.79 -5.04 -5.83
C GLY A 348 11.22 -4.55 -6.13
N PRO A 349 11.39 -3.82 -7.24
CA PRO A 349 12.69 -3.32 -7.73
C PRO A 349 13.54 -2.62 -6.67
N MET A 350 12.92 -1.78 -5.84
CA MET A 350 13.59 -0.92 -4.86
C MET A 350 14.20 -1.70 -3.68
N ALA A 351 13.90 -3.00 -3.54
CA ALA A 351 14.49 -3.82 -2.48
C ALA A 351 16.02 -3.99 -2.60
N SER A 352 16.58 -3.74 -3.79
CA SER A 352 18.02 -3.77 -4.08
C SER A 352 18.60 -2.41 -4.46
N LEU A 353 18.00 -1.31 -3.97
CA LEU A 353 18.39 0.05 -4.36
C LEU A 353 19.90 0.36 -4.16
N ASP A 354 20.53 -0.31 -3.19
CA ASP A 354 21.97 -0.21 -2.91
C ASP A 354 22.86 -0.82 -3.99
N GLU A 355 22.28 -1.54 -4.94
CA GLU A 355 22.96 -2.36 -5.94
C GLU A 355 22.72 -1.87 -7.36
N TRP A 356 21.89 -0.84 -7.50
CA TRP A 356 21.55 -0.29 -8.79
C TRP A 356 22.73 0.45 -9.40
N TRP A 357 22.81 0.40 -10.72
CA TRP A 357 23.80 1.16 -11.49
C TRP A 357 23.32 1.36 -12.93
N ILE A 358 23.93 2.33 -13.60
CA ILE A 358 23.68 2.60 -15.03
C ILE A 358 25.04 2.63 -15.73
N PRO A 359 25.26 1.81 -16.80
CA PRO A 359 26.47 1.84 -17.59
C PRO A 359 26.76 3.26 -18.07
N ALA A 360 28.02 3.69 -18.04
CA ALA A 360 28.39 5.08 -18.37
C ALA A 360 27.86 5.54 -19.74
N ALA A 361 27.89 4.65 -20.74
CA ALA A 361 27.39 4.91 -22.10
C ALA A 361 25.85 5.01 -22.21
N GLN A 362 25.11 4.60 -21.17
CA GLN A 362 23.64 4.61 -21.13
C GLN A 362 23.08 5.65 -20.15
N ARG A 363 23.95 6.43 -19.49
CA ARG A 363 23.51 7.49 -18.58
C ARG A 363 22.87 8.61 -19.37
N ARG A 364 21.68 9.01 -18.94
CA ARG A 364 20.94 10.15 -19.48
C ARG A 364 21.19 11.37 -18.59
N GLY A 365 21.23 12.55 -19.19
CA GLY A 365 21.41 13.81 -18.47
C GLY A 365 20.08 14.53 -18.30
N GLU A 366 19.75 14.89 -17.08
CA GLU A 366 18.65 15.81 -16.78
C GLU A 366 19.17 16.88 -15.80
N ALA A 367 18.90 18.15 -16.11
CA ALA A 367 19.23 19.22 -15.19
C ALA A 367 18.19 19.25 -14.07
N LEU A 368 18.62 19.07 -12.82
CA LEU A 368 17.74 19.21 -11.64
C LEU A 368 17.10 20.61 -11.55
N ALA A 369 17.69 21.60 -12.23
CA ALA A 369 17.23 22.99 -12.27
C ALA A 369 16.23 23.30 -13.41
N SER A 370 15.94 22.38 -14.34
CA SER A 370 15.10 22.68 -15.51
C SER A 370 13.62 22.29 -15.39
N ALA A 371 13.20 21.69 -14.28
CA ALA A 371 11.77 21.54 -14.00
C ALA A 371 11.26 22.85 -13.41
N THR A 372 10.90 23.81 -14.28
CA THR A 372 9.88 24.80 -13.88
C THR A 372 8.72 23.98 -13.32
N PRO A 373 8.20 24.27 -12.10
CA PRO A 373 7.00 23.60 -11.63
C PRO A 373 5.98 23.68 -12.76
N SER A 374 5.47 22.54 -13.23
CA SER A 374 4.30 22.57 -14.10
C SER A 374 3.29 23.39 -13.32
N ALA A 375 3.00 24.59 -13.79
CA ALA A 375 2.07 25.48 -13.13
C ALA A 375 0.80 24.66 -12.96
N VAL A 376 0.45 24.37 -11.72
CA VAL A 376 -0.89 23.93 -11.38
C VAL A 376 -1.78 25.03 -11.94
N VAL A 377 -2.41 24.79 -13.08
CA VAL A 377 -3.39 25.72 -13.63
C VAL A 377 -4.46 25.79 -12.55
N PRO A 378 -4.62 26.92 -11.84
CA PRO A 378 -5.71 27.02 -10.90
C PRO A 378 -7.00 26.87 -11.72
N PRO A 379 -8.01 26.13 -11.22
CA PRO A 379 -9.31 26.12 -11.87
C PRO A 379 -9.77 27.58 -12.04
N PRO A 380 -10.45 27.92 -13.15
CA PRO A 380 -10.92 29.27 -13.38
C PRO A 380 -11.68 29.76 -12.15
N PRO A 381 -11.51 31.03 -11.74
CA PRO A 381 -12.20 31.56 -10.57
C PRO A 381 -13.69 31.33 -10.76
N SER A 382 -14.29 30.62 -9.79
CA SER A 382 -15.74 30.46 -9.71
C SER A 382 -16.35 31.85 -9.80
N GLN A 383 -17.13 32.10 -10.84
CA GLN A 383 -17.94 33.32 -10.90
C GLN A 383 -18.76 33.39 -9.61
N PRO A 384 -18.84 34.56 -8.95
CA PRO A 384 -19.68 34.69 -7.78
C PRO A 384 -21.11 34.35 -8.19
N VAL A 385 -21.64 33.29 -7.57
CA VAL A 385 -23.05 32.95 -7.65
C VAL A 385 -23.80 34.12 -7.03
N GLU A 386 -24.39 34.94 -7.90
CA GLU A 386 -25.33 35.97 -7.54
C GLU A 386 -26.48 35.27 -6.77
N THR A 387 -26.63 35.62 -5.50
CA THR A 387 -27.65 35.06 -4.63
C THR A 387 -29.03 35.45 -5.16
N ALA A 388 -29.66 34.56 -5.92
CA ALA A 388 -31.08 34.67 -6.23
C ALA A 388 -31.90 34.44 -4.95
N ALA A 389 -32.59 35.49 -4.53
CA ALA A 389 -33.62 35.45 -3.50
C ALA A 389 -34.81 34.55 -3.94
N PRO A 390 -35.59 33.97 -3.01
CA PRO A 390 -36.61 32.99 -3.35
C PRO A 390 -37.81 33.64 -4.05
N GLU A 391 -38.15 33.12 -5.24
CA GLU A 391 -39.42 33.43 -5.92
C GLU A 391 -40.60 32.93 -5.06
N ARG A 392 -41.39 33.88 -4.54
CA ARG A 392 -42.76 33.63 -4.09
C ARG A 392 -43.71 33.98 -5.23
N GLY A 393 -44.67 33.08 -5.45
CA GLY A 393 -45.57 33.06 -6.59
C GLY A 393 -46.39 34.34 -6.81
N ARG A 394 -46.67 34.57 -8.09
CA ARG A 394 -47.67 35.49 -8.63
C ARG A 394 -49.05 35.27 -7.99
N PRO A 395 -49.79 36.35 -7.73
CA PRO A 395 -51.22 36.36 -8.00
C PRO A 395 -51.59 37.49 -8.98
N GLU A 396 -52.62 37.23 -9.77
CA GLU A 396 -53.25 38.18 -10.68
C GLU A 396 -53.98 39.31 -9.93
N LYS A 397 -54.08 40.48 -10.58
CA LYS A 397 -54.90 41.66 -10.21
C LYS A 397 -56.41 41.28 -10.10
N PRO A 398 -57.31 42.03 -9.40
CA PRO A 398 -57.41 43.50 -9.50
C PRO A 398 -57.94 44.34 -8.29
N THR A 399 -57.86 45.66 -8.47
CA THR A 399 -58.73 46.76 -7.96
C THR A 399 -58.50 47.46 -6.60
N THR A 400 -58.18 48.77 -6.70
CA THR A 400 -58.59 49.97 -5.89
C THR A 400 -58.27 50.17 -4.39
N ALA A 401 -58.07 51.47 -4.08
CA ALA A 401 -58.09 52.21 -2.79
C ALA A 401 -56.76 52.22 -1.98
N VAL A 402 -56.02 53.34 -1.84
CA VAL A 402 -56.27 54.65 -1.14
C VAL A 402 -55.78 54.64 0.32
N THR A 403 -54.62 55.31 0.52
CA THR A 403 -54.14 56.13 1.67
C THR A 403 -53.54 55.53 2.97
N THR A 404 -52.56 56.32 3.44
CA THR A 404 -52.12 56.64 4.82
C THR A 404 -51.09 55.75 5.57
N LYS A 405 -49.88 56.33 5.72
CA LYS A 405 -48.96 56.28 6.90
C LYS A 405 -49.69 56.72 8.20
N PRO A 406 -49.19 56.53 9.46
CA PRO A 406 -47.77 56.54 9.88
C PRO A 406 -47.33 55.61 11.07
N GLN A 407 -45.99 55.51 11.21
CA GLN A 407 -45.07 55.40 12.39
C GLN A 407 -45.61 55.53 13.86
N PRO A 408 -44.76 55.41 14.93
CA PRO A 408 -43.69 54.45 15.32
C PRO A 408 -43.75 54.17 16.87
N ILE A 409 -42.63 53.81 17.54
CA ILE A 409 -42.21 54.05 18.97
C ILE A 409 -41.62 52.77 19.61
N ALA A 410 -40.29 52.67 19.73
CA ALA A 410 -39.43 52.84 20.95
C ALA A 410 -39.38 51.55 21.82
N THR A 411 -38.29 51.12 22.47
CA THR A 411 -37.21 51.81 23.22
C THR A 411 -36.12 50.75 23.48
N ARG A 412 -34.81 51.05 23.30
CA ARG A 412 -33.74 51.20 24.33
C ARG A 412 -33.71 50.09 25.40
N THR A 413 -32.67 49.25 25.51
CA THR A 413 -31.35 49.41 26.21
C THR A 413 -30.46 48.23 25.75
N GLU A 414 -29.14 48.12 25.84
CA GLU A 414 -28.06 48.63 26.71
C GLU A 414 -26.72 48.20 26.06
N GLN A 415 -25.63 48.92 26.34
CA GLN A 415 -24.26 48.53 25.95
C GLN A 415 -23.44 48.35 27.23
N PRO A 416 -22.49 47.40 27.30
CA PRO A 416 -21.11 47.85 27.52
C PRO A 416 -20.00 47.04 26.83
N ALA A 417 -18.97 47.81 26.45
CA ALA A 417 -17.52 47.54 26.36
C ALA A 417 -16.92 46.60 25.26
N PRO A 418 -15.70 46.91 24.76
CA PRO A 418 -15.18 46.42 23.48
C PRO A 418 -14.26 45.18 23.59
N LYS A 419 -14.25 44.39 22.51
CA LYS A 419 -13.37 43.23 22.26
C LYS A 419 -11.88 43.62 22.16
N PRO A 420 -10.95 42.75 22.60
CA PRO A 420 -9.57 42.78 22.11
C PRO A 420 -9.47 42.15 20.71
N ALA A 421 -8.55 42.69 19.91
CA ALA A 421 -8.29 42.35 18.52
C ALA A 421 -7.81 40.90 18.32
N ALA A 422 -8.28 40.28 17.23
CA ALA A 422 -7.90 38.94 16.80
C ALA A 422 -6.54 38.94 16.10
N ALA A 423 -5.70 37.96 16.43
CA ALA A 423 -4.53 37.57 15.65
C ALA A 423 -4.96 36.93 14.31
N PRO A 424 -4.14 37.02 13.24
CA PRO A 424 -4.52 36.53 11.92
C PRO A 424 -4.63 35.01 11.90
N VAL A 425 -5.78 34.53 11.41
CA VAL A 425 -6.03 33.12 11.12
C VAL A 425 -5.19 32.71 9.91
N VAL A 426 -4.16 31.91 10.15
CA VAL A 426 -3.42 31.20 9.10
C VAL A 426 -4.34 30.10 8.57
N THR A 427 -4.83 30.26 7.34
CA THR A 427 -5.49 29.19 6.60
C THR A 427 -4.49 28.06 6.32
N PRO A 428 -4.77 26.81 6.71
CA PRO A 428 -3.89 25.69 6.39
C PRO A 428 -3.87 25.45 4.87
N PRO A 429 -2.73 25.00 4.31
CA PRO A 429 -2.63 24.71 2.89
C PRO A 429 -3.58 23.55 2.52
N LYS A 430 -4.16 23.64 1.32
CA LYS A 430 -4.97 22.57 0.72
C LYS A 430 -4.11 21.29 0.63
N PRO A 431 -4.58 20.12 1.09
CA PRO A 431 -3.78 18.91 1.04
C PRO A 431 -3.50 18.52 -0.41
N ALA A 432 -2.25 18.12 -0.68
CA ALA A 432 -1.88 17.43 -1.91
C ALA A 432 -2.65 16.10 -2.03
N ALA A 433 -2.66 15.50 -3.22
CA ALA A 433 -3.22 14.17 -3.42
C ALA A 433 -2.44 13.16 -2.56
N VAL A 434 -3.01 12.77 -1.42
CA VAL A 434 -2.46 11.77 -0.49
C VAL A 434 -3.26 10.49 -0.71
N ASN A 435 -2.56 9.37 -0.86
CA ASN A 435 -3.20 8.06 -0.91
C ASN A 435 -3.98 7.87 0.42
N PRO A 436 -5.28 7.51 0.40
CA PRO A 436 -6.06 7.30 1.62
C PRO A 436 -5.41 6.31 2.60
N GLN A 437 -4.57 5.39 2.12
CA GLN A 437 -3.81 4.47 2.96
C GLN A 437 -2.71 5.16 3.77
N ASP A 438 -2.10 6.24 3.29
CA ASP A 438 -1.08 6.99 4.03
C ASP A 438 -1.70 7.80 5.18
N LEU A 439 -2.97 8.21 5.05
CA LEU A 439 -3.76 8.81 6.14
C LEU A 439 -4.07 7.82 7.27
N LEU A 440 -3.95 6.51 7.03
CA LEU A 440 -4.12 5.49 8.05
C LEU A 440 -2.86 5.28 8.89
N VAL A 441 -1.67 5.69 8.44
CA VAL A 441 -0.41 5.36 9.14
C VAL A 441 -0.05 6.40 10.22
N ALA A 442 -0.70 7.56 10.23
CA ALA A 442 -0.36 8.68 11.10
C ALA A 442 -1.21 8.74 12.39
N GLU A 443 -1.14 7.73 13.27
CA GLU A 443 -1.38 7.88 14.72
C GLU A 443 -1.13 6.55 15.47
N ALA A 444 0.01 6.45 16.14
CA ALA A 444 0.19 5.68 17.38
C ALA A 444 1.60 5.95 17.95
N ALA A 445 1.68 6.74 19.02
CA ALA A 445 2.87 6.77 19.86
C ALA A 445 2.92 5.48 20.72
N PRO A 446 4.07 4.80 20.85
CA PRO A 446 4.14 3.56 21.62
C PRO A 446 4.01 3.81 23.12
N SER A 447 3.12 3.08 23.80
CA SER A 447 3.11 2.96 25.25
C SER A 447 4.27 2.05 25.72
N ALA A 448 4.98 2.47 26.76
CA ALA A 448 6.09 1.72 27.34
C ALA A 448 5.68 0.29 27.78
N PRO A 449 6.51 -0.73 27.58
CA PRO A 449 6.20 -2.09 28.02
C PRO A 449 6.31 -2.23 29.54
N ALA A 450 5.33 -2.92 30.14
CA ALA A 450 5.38 -3.35 31.54
C ALA A 450 6.42 -4.49 31.74
N PRO A 451 7.00 -4.64 32.94
CA PRO A 451 8.04 -5.64 33.20
C PRO A 451 7.46 -7.06 33.18
N VAL A 452 8.16 -7.97 32.50
CA VAL A 452 7.84 -9.39 32.39
C VAL A 452 8.33 -10.14 33.64
N PRO A 453 7.56 -11.07 34.25
CA PRO A 453 8.06 -11.93 35.32
C PRO A 453 9.10 -12.93 34.81
N GLU A 454 10.14 -13.14 35.60
CA GLU A 454 11.24 -14.07 35.33
C GLU A 454 10.75 -15.53 35.41
N GLU A 455 10.76 -16.24 34.27
CA GLU A 455 10.38 -17.65 34.16
C GLU A 455 11.63 -18.52 33.99
N ALA A 456 11.62 -19.70 34.63
CA ALA A 456 12.77 -20.60 34.83
C ALA A 456 13.44 -21.08 33.51
N PRO A 457 14.75 -21.36 33.52
CA PRO A 457 15.50 -21.64 32.30
C PRO A 457 15.14 -22.99 31.68
N ALA A 458 14.67 -22.97 30.43
CA ALA A 458 14.62 -24.13 29.55
C ALA A 458 16.04 -24.54 29.11
N GLU A 459 16.30 -25.84 29.02
CA GLU A 459 17.57 -26.37 28.50
C GLU A 459 17.87 -25.83 27.08
N PRO A 460 19.11 -25.39 26.80
CA PRO A 460 19.43 -24.72 25.55
C PRO A 460 19.44 -25.70 24.38
N GLU A 461 18.48 -25.59 23.47
CA GLU A 461 18.61 -26.14 22.12
C GLU A 461 19.80 -25.45 21.42
N ILE A 462 20.89 -26.18 21.18
CA ILE A 462 22.08 -25.65 20.50
C ILE A 462 21.75 -25.44 19.02
N ARG A 463 21.35 -24.22 18.67
CA ARG A 463 20.97 -23.83 17.31
C ARG A 463 22.17 -23.90 16.37
N PRO A 464 22.00 -24.37 15.12
CA PRO A 464 23.03 -24.25 14.10
C PRO A 464 23.45 -22.78 13.91
N THR A 465 24.74 -22.52 13.78
CA THR A 465 25.28 -21.18 13.53
C THR A 465 25.82 -21.08 12.11
N GLU A 466 25.65 -19.91 11.49
CA GLU A 466 26.28 -19.61 10.20
C GLU A 466 27.78 -19.33 10.37
N PRO A 467 28.59 -19.48 9.31
CA PRO A 467 29.99 -19.04 9.33
C PRO A 467 30.13 -17.55 9.60
N GLU A 468 31.15 -17.15 10.36
CA GLU A 468 31.47 -15.73 10.60
C GLU A 468 32.72 -15.36 9.80
N ALA A 469 32.66 -14.29 9.01
CA ALA A 469 33.80 -13.87 8.20
C ALA A 469 34.95 -13.34 9.08
N VAL A 470 36.13 -13.98 8.98
CA VAL A 470 37.36 -13.51 9.64
C VAL A 470 38.14 -12.60 8.71
N LYS A 471 38.21 -12.96 7.42
CA LYS A 471 38.89 -12.18 6.40
C LYS A 471 38.19 -12.37 5.06
N ILE A 472 37.70 -11.27 4.50
CA ILE A 472 37.20 -11.21 3.12
C ILE A 472 38.27 -10.55 2.27
N VAL A 473 38.63 -11.19 1.15
CA VAL A 473 39.57 -10.63 0.19
C VAL A 473 38.78 -9.80 -0.82
N SER A 474 39.19 -8.56 -1.04
CA SER A 474 38.56 -7.72 -2.08
C SER A 474 38.91 -8.26 -3.47
N PRO A 475 37.96 -8.29 -4.42
CA PRO A 475 38.23 -8.79 -5.75
C PRO A 475 39.07 -7.78 -6.56
N SER A 476 39.88 -8.29 -7.49
CA SER A 476 40.55 -7.42 -8.45
C SER A 476 39.53 -6.89 -9.44
N TYR A 477 39.46 -5.57 -9.65
CA TYR A 477 38.49 -4.97 -10.58
C TYR A 477 38.98 -5.13 -12.03
N PRO A 478 38.34 -5.99 -12.87
CA PRO A 478 38.84 -6.27 -14.20
C PRO A 478 38.90 -5.02 -15.08
N GLU A 479 39.95 -4.89 -15.91
CA GLU A 479 40.10 -3.71 -16.78
C GLU A 479 38.94 -3.53 -17.75
N THR A 480 38.38 -4.62 -18.26
CA THR A 480 37.20 -4.66 -19.12
C THR A 480 35.99 -4.03 -18.43
N ALA A 481 35.74 -4.43 -17.19
CA ALA A 481 34.68 -3.89 -16.35
C ALA A 481 34.94 -2.41 -15.98
N ARG A 482 36.19 -2.06 -15.65
CA ARG A 482 36.61 -0.69 -15.33
C ARG A 482 36.46 0.27 -16.51
N LYS A 483 36.85 -0.15 -17.72
CA LYS A 483 36.72 0.64 -18.96
C LYS A 483 35.26 0.82 -19.37
N ALA A 484 34.44 -0.22 -19.21
CA ALA A 484 33.00 -0.15 -19.48
C ALA A 484 32.20 0.54 -18.35
N GLY A 485 32.84 0.92 -17.24
CA GLY A 485 32.20 1.56 -16.09
C GLY A 485 31.18 0.66 -15.39
N ILE A 486 31.42 -0.66 -15.40
CA ILE A 486 30.57 -1.67 -14.78
C ILE A 486 30.79 -1.63 -13.28
N THR A 487 29.75 -1.30 -12.53
CA THR A 487 29.81 -1.26 -11.06
C THR A 487 28.72 -2.16 -10.50
N GLY A 488 28.93 -2.80 -9.35
CA GLY A 488 27.89 -3.64 -8.76
C GLY A 488 28.46 -4.67 -7.79
N ARG A 489 27.62 -5.62 -7.38
CA ARG A 489 28.01 -6.70 -6.46
C ARG A 489 27.76 -8.06 -7.11
N VAL A 490 28.79 -8.89 -7.13
CA VAL A 490 28.66 -10.31 -7.44
C VAL A 490 28.36 -11.06 -6.15
N TYR A 491 27.28 -11.84 -6.14
CA TYR A 491 26.90 -12.66 -4.99
C TYR A 491 27.41 -14.06 -5.20
N VAL A 492 28.30 -14.49 -4.31
CA VAL A 492 28.89 -15.82 -4.33
C VAL A 492 28.41 -16.59 -3.10
N LYS A 493 27.71 -17.69 -3.33
CA LYS A 493 27.33 -18.66 -2.30
C LYS A 493 28.52 -19.57 -2.04
N LEU A 494 29.00 -19.58 -0.80
CA LEU A 494 30.17 -20.32 -0.35
C LEU A 494 29.74 -21.48 0.52
N LEU A 495 30.33 -22.66 0.29
CA LEU A 495 30.33 -23.77 1.23
C LEU A 495 31.57 -23.65 2.10
N VAL A 496 31.39 -23.34 3.39
CA VAL A 496 32.49 -23.22 4.34
C VAL A 496 32.64 -24.52 5.10
N GLY A 497 33.86 -25.06 5.09
CA GLY A 497 34.23 -26.28 5.78
C GLY A 497 34.38 -26.10 7.30
N PRO A 498 34.51 -27.20 8.06
CA PRO A 498 34.74 -27.18 9.51
C PRO A 498 36.09 -26.54 9.89
N ASP A 499 36.99 -26.39 8.94
CA ASP A 499 38.29 -25.72 9.05
C ASP A 499 38.22 -24.22 8.76
N GLY A 500 37.02 -23.68 8.45
CA GLY A 500 36.82 -22.28 8.13
C GLY A 500 37.25 -21.87 6.72
N LYS A 501 37.62 -22.84 5.86
CA LYS A 501 37.98 -22.58 4.46
C LYS A 501 36.81 -22.80 3.53
N VAL A 502 36.84 -22.09 2.40
CA VAL A 502 35.83 -22.25 1.34
C VAL A 502 36.14 -23.53 0.55
N LYS A 503 35.19 -24.48 0.57
CA LYS A 503 35.24 -25.74 -0.20
C LYS A 503 34.67 -25.57 -1.60
N ASP A 504 33.62 -24.76 -1.72
CA ASP A 504 32.93 -24.51 -2.99
C ASP A 504 32.42 -23.07 -3.03
N ALA A 505 32.39 -22.49 -4.23
CA ALA A 505 31.98 -21.12 -4.47
C ALA A 505 31.15 -21.04 -5.76
N GLN A 506 29.88 -20.69 -5.62
CA GLN A 506 28.95 -20.59 -6.73
C GLN A 506 28.46 -19.15 -6.89
N VAL A 507 28.62 -18.57 -8.07
CA VAL A 507 28.00 -17.29 -8.40
C VAL A 507 26.49 -17.49 -8.52
N ILE A 508 25.75 -16.95 -7.56
CA ILE A 508 24.28 -16.99 -7.57
C ILE A 508 23.69 -15.73 -8.21
N ARG A 509 24.48 -14.66 -8.27
CA ARG A 509 24.11 -13.44 -9.01
C ARG A 509 25.36 -12.72 -9.50
N GLY A 510 25.60 -12.78 -10.80
CA GLY A 510 26.73 -12.15 -11.47
C GLY A 510 26.41 -10.77 -12.04
N ILE A 511 27.47 -10.03 -12.37
CA ILE A 511 27.40 -8.78 -13.15
C ILE A 511 28.16 -8.89 -14.49
N GLY A 512 28.85 -10.02 -14.73
CA GLY A 512 29.59 -10.30 -15.96
C GLY A 512 30.87 -9.47 -16.11
N TYR A 513 31.37 -9.33 -17.35
CA TYR A 513 32.56 -8.51 -17.68
C TYR A 513 33.87 -8.92 -16.98
N GLY A 514 33.98 -10.18 -16.55
CA GLY A 514 35.13 -10.70 -15.79
C GLY A 514 35.00 -10.56 -14.27
N CYS A 515 33.95 -9.88 -13.78
CA CYS A 515 33.74 -9.66 -12.36
C CYS A 515 33.30 -10.93 -11.63
N ASP A 516 32.62 -11.85 -12.32
CA ASP A 516 32.10 -13.08 -11.73
C ASP A 516 33.26 -14.03 -11.38
N GLU A 517 34.24 -14.15 -12.27
CA GLU A 517 35.49 -14.87 -12.08
C GLU A 517 36.34 -14.22 -10.99
N ALA A 518 36.53 -12.89 -11.06
CA ALA A 518 37.31 -12.16 -10.07
C ALA A 518 36.72 -12.24 -8.64
N ALA A 519 35.39 -12.28 -8.52
CA ALA A 519 34.71 -12.49 -7.24
C ALA A 519 34.90 -13.91 -6.71
N THR A 520 34.82 -14.90 -7.59
CA THR A 520 35.01 -16.31 -7.22
C THR A 520 36.46 -16.57 -6.77
N ASP A 521 37.44 -16.00 -7.47
CA ASP A 521 38.86 -16.06 -7.11
C ASP A 521 39.17 -15.40 -5.75
N ALA A 522 38.48 -14.29 -5.46
CA ALA A 522 38.58 -13.63 -4.16
C ALA A 522 37.91 -14.46 -3.06
N ALA A 523 36.80 -15.13 -3.39
CA ALA A 523 36.05 -15.94 -2.46
C ALA A 523 36.80 -17.17 -1.96
N TYR A 524 37.52 -17.87 -2.84
CA TYR A 524 38.37 -18.99 -2.41
C TYR A 524 39.53 -18.58 -1.48
N LYS A 525 39.85 -17.28 -1.42
CA LYS A 525 40.89 -16.72 -0.54
C LYS A 525 40.32 -16.19 0.79
N ALA A 526 39.00 -16.18 0.96
CA ALA A 526 38.34 -15.77 2.19
C ALA A 526 38.48 -16.82 3.30
N VAL A 527 38.51 -16.35 4.55
CA VAL A 527 38.65 -17.19 5.74
C VAL A 527 37.52 -16.88 6.71
N PHE A 528 36.94 -17.93 7.29
CA PHE A 528 35.78 -17.87 8.17
C PHE A 528 36.06 -18.58 9.49
N LYS A 529 35.33 -18.22 10.54
CA LYS A 529 35.03 -19.15 11.62
C LYS A 529 33.94 -20.10 11.12
N PRO A 530 34.11 -21.42 11.27
CA PRO A 530 33.15 -22.39 10.76
C PRO A 530 31.79 -22.24 11.44
N GLY A 531 30.71 -22.41 10.67
CA GLY A 531 29.38 -22.57 11.23
C GLY A 531 29.27 -23.89 12.00
N THR A 532 28.29 -23.99 12.89
CA THR A 532 28.10 -25.18 13.73
C THR A 532 26.77 -25.87 13.43
N LYS A 533 26.76 -27.20 13.58
CA LYS A 533 25.54 -28.02 13.70
C LYS A 533 25.64 -28.80 15.00
N ASN A 534 24.65 -28.69 15.88
CA ASN A 534 24.65 -29.30 17.21
C ASN A 534 25.92 -28.94 18.03
N GLY A 535 26.39 -27.70 17.91
CA GLY A 535 27.57 -27.19 18.64
C GLY A 535 28.93 -27.65 18.10
N LYS A 536 28.98 -28.40 16.99
CA LYS A 536 30.22 -28.84 16.34
C LYS A 536 30.41 -28.15 14.99
N PRO A 537 31.65 -27.75 14.63
CA PRO A 537 31.97 -27.21 13.30
C PRO A 537 31.49 -28.14 12.18
N ALA A 538 30.77 -27.59 11.20
CA ALA A 538 30.17 -28.36 10.13
C ALA A 538 30.11 -27.58 8.81
N ASP A 539 29.96 -28.32 7.71
CA ASP A 539 29.72 -27.75 6.39
C ASP A 539 28.44 -26.91 6.40
N THR A 540 28.62 -25.61 6.18
CA THR A 540 27.58 -24.58 6.27
C THR A 540 27.73 -23.58 5.14
N TYR A 541 26.60 -23.04 4.68
CA TYR A 541 26.59 -22.09 3.56
C TYR A 541 26.56 -20.65 4.08
N ILE A 542 27.25 -19.76 3.36
CA ILE A 542 27.14 -18.31 3.52
C ILE A 542 27.14 -17.65 2.15
N THR A 543 26.42 -16.54 1.98
CA THR A 543 26.46 -15.76 0.75
C THR A 543 27.23 -14.47 0.99
N ILE A 544 28.29 -14.24 0.21
CA ILE A 544 29.13 -13.04 0.32
C ILE A 544 28.95 -12.16 -0.92
N PRO A 545 28.62 -10.87 -0.75
CA PRO A 545 28.65 -9.90 -1.83
C PRO A 545 30.07 -9.36 -2.05
N TYR A 546 30.59 -9.47 -3.27
CA TYR A 546 31.87 -8.90 -3.68
C TYR A 546 31.64 -7.63 -4.51
N PRO A 547 31.99 -6.44 -3.99
CA PRO A 547 31.75 -5.17 -4.68
C PRO A 547 32.81 -4.89 -5.74
N PHE A 548 32.37 -4.36 -6.88
CA PHE A 548 33.18 -3.79 -7.95
C PHE A 548 32.77 -2.34 -8.13
N MET A 549 33.61 -1.43 -7.64
CA MET A 549 33.36 0.01 -7.63
C MET A 549 34.65 0.74 -7.98
N LYS A 550 34.50 1.96 -8.50
CA LYS A 550 35.60 2.76 -9.03
C LYS A 550 36.28 3.59 -7.95
#